data_AF-A0A2H6LI87-F1
#
_entry.id   AF-A0A2H6LI87-F1
#
_cell.length_a   1.000
_cell.length_b   1.000
_cell.length_c   1.000
_cell.angle_alpha   90.00
_cell.angle_beta   90.00
_cell.angle_gamma   90.00
#
_symmetry.space_group_name_H-M   'P 1'
#
loop_
_entity.id
_entity.type
_entity.pdbx_description
1 polymer ?
#
loop_
_entity_poly.entity_id
_entity_poly.type
_entity_poly.pdbx_seq_one_letter_code
_entity_poly.pdbx_strand_id
1 'polypeptide(L)'
;MLLPSDAPLELDLLTKPNGTVITANTINPQGLTTPSLWLAQANSENKLLDNWIAYPANATSPGRVDVIVNQQVWSILDYLERYSFVNRLGNVARKDVYNLRVFNYQQELLGSYTCNFQINPTLCRIQINSLNRLGLQQSSE
;
A
#
# COMPACT_ATOMS: atom_id res chain seq x y z
N MET A 1 -12.48 13.91 -7.61
CA MET A 1 -12.45 13.05 -6.41
C MET A 1 -11.10 12.34 -6.41
N LEU A 2 -10.33 12.34 -5.31
CA LEU A 2 -9.08 11.57 -5.23
C LEU A 2 -9.41 10.08 -5.15
N LEU A 3 -8.92 9.32 -6.12
CA LEU A 3 -9.16 7.89 -6.28
C LEU A 3 -7.82 7.16 -6.44
N PRO A 4 -7.69 5.95 -5.90
CA PRO A 4 -6.49 5.14 -6.11
C PRO A 4 -6.30 4.82 -7.59
N SER A 5 -5.05 4.55 -7.99
CA SER A 5 -4.73 4.06 -9.34
C SER A 5 -5.46 2.74 -9.63
N ASP A 6 -5.95 2.57 -10.87
CA ASP A 6 -6.58 1.34 -11.37
C ASP A 6 -5.57 0.32 -11.92
N ALA A 7 -4.28 0.66 -11.99
CA ALA A 7 -3.28 -0.27 -12.53
C ALA A 7 -3.12 -1.50 -11.62
N PRO A 8 -2.90 -2.70 -12.18
CA PRO A 8 -2.97 -3.95 -11.43
C PRO A 8 -1.87 -4.06 -10.36
N LEU A 9 -2.08 -4.96 -9.40
CA LEU A 9 -1.01 -5.44 -8.51
C LEU A 9 -0.19 -6.50 -9.24
N GLU A 10 1.12 -6.28 -9.40
CA GLU A 10 2.00 -7.15 -10.17
C GLU A 10 2.77 -8.12 -9.25
N LEU A 11 2.07 -9.10 -8.66
CA LEU A 11 2.64 -10.05 -7.70
C LEU A 11 3.88 -10.79 -8.21
N ASP A 12 3.97 -11.07 -9.50
CA ASP A 12 5.12 -11.75 -10.11
C ASP A 12 6.43 -10.98 -9.89
N LEU A 13 6.38 -9.65 -9.78
CA LEU A 13 7.55 -8.81 -9.53
C LEU A 13 8.16 -9.02 -8.15
N LEU A 14 7.44 -9.62 -7.20
CA LEU A 14 8.00 -10.01 -5.89
C LEU A 14 9.08 -11.07 -6.02
N THR A 15 8.96 -11.97 -7.01
CA THR A 15 9.88 -13.09 -7.24
C THR A 15 10.80 -12.88 -8.43
N LYS A 16 10.36 -12.09 -9.42
CA LYS A 16 11.09 -11.81 -10.66
C LYS A 16 11.09 -10.29 -10.93
N PRO A 17 11.86 -9.50 -10.17
CA PRO A 17 11.93 -8.06 -10.38
C PRO A 17 12.53 -7.78 -11.76
N ASN A 18 11.90 -6.88 -12.51
CA ASN A 18 12.31 -6.47 -13.87
C ASN A 18 13.28 -5.28 -13.87
N GLY A 19 13.78 -4.87 -12.68
CA GLY A 19 14.72 -3.76 -12.51
C GLY A 19 14.08 -2.36 -12.50
N THR A 20 12.78 -2.22 -12.77
CA THR A 20 12.09 -0.92 -12.77
C THR A 20 11.31 -0.65 -11.49
N VAL A 21 11.00 -1.70 -10.72
CA VAL A 21 10.32 -1.60 -9.43
C VAL A 21 11.29 -1.89 -8.29
N ILE A 22 10.94 -1.38 -7.10
CA ILE A 22 11.67 -1.65 -5.88
C ILE A 22 10.80 -2.58 -5.04
N THR A 23 11.35 -3.70 -4.59
CA THR A 23 10.68 -4.65 -3.70
C THR A 23 11.53 -4.87 -2.45
N ALA A 24 10.99 -5.61 -1.48
CA ALA A 24 11.74 -6.02 -0.29
C ALA A 24 13.07 -6.74 -0.62
N ASN A 25 13.15 -7.40 -1.78
CA ASN A 25 14.31 -8.19 -2.21
C ASN A 25 15.31 -7.39 -3.07
N THR A 26 14.97 -6.18 -3.50
CA THR A 26 15.82 -5.35 -4.37
C THR A 26 16.29 -4.06 -3.68
N ILE A 27 16.11 -3.98 -2.36
CA ILE A 27 16.59 -2.86 -1.55
C ILE A 27 18.11 -2.77 -1.69
N ASN A 28 18.64 -1.56 -1.95
CA ASN A 28 20.07 -1.29 -1.82
C ASN A 28 20.38 -0.83 -0.38
N PRO A 29 21.02 -1.63 0.47
CA PRO A 29 21.29 -1.26 1.87
C PRO A 29 22.28 -0.09 2.02
N GLN A 30 23.03 0.24 0.98
CA GLN A 30 24.05 1.29 1.00
C GLN A 30 23.56 2.64 0.46
N GLY A 31 22.31 2.72 -0.02
CA GLY A 31 21.69 3.96 -0.48
C GLY A 31 20.28 4.11 0.10
N LEU A 32 19.84 5.33 0.36
CA LEU A 32 18.47 5.62 0.80
C LEU A 32 17.50 5.16 -0.31
N THR A 33 16.90 3.96 -0.19
CA THR A 33 15.83 3.55 -1.10
C THR A 33 14.59 4.37 -0.79
N THR A 34 14.18 5.19 -1.76
CA THR A 34 12.94 5.94 -1.72
C THR A 34 11.81 5.17 -2.41
N PRO A 35 10.60 5.14 -1.83
CA PRO A 35 10.29 5.74 -0.55
C PRO A 35 10.90 4.93 0.59
N SER A 36 11.27 5.60 1.68
CA SER A 36 11.88 4.96 2.87
C SER A 36 10.90 4.09 3.68
N LEU A 37 9.88 3.54 3.01
CA LEU A 37 8.86 2.64 3.54
C LEU A 37 9.43 1.38 4.16
N TRP A 38 10.66 0.98 3.81
CA TRP A 38 11.38 -0.08 4.53
C TRP A 38 11.38 0.21 6.03
N LEU A 39 11.51 1.48 6.45
CA LEU A 39 11.68 1.84 7.86
C LEU A 39 10.41 1.54 8.68
N ALA A 40 9.26 1.37 8.01
CA ALA A 40 8.04 0.92 8.65
C ALA A 40 7.90 -0.60 8.70
N GLN A 41 8.45 -1.35 7.73
CA GLN A 41 8.51 -2.83 7.77
C GLN A 41 9.52 -3.31 8.82
N ALA A 42 10.67 -2.63 8.94
CA ALA A 42 11.73 -2.97 9.89
C ALA A 42 11.34 -2.75 11.38
N ASN A 43 10.29 -1.96 11.64
CA ASN A 43 9.88 -1.57 12.99
C ASN A 43 8.48 -2.09 13.41
N SER A 44 7.77 -2.87 12.59
CA SER A 44 6.40 -3.31 12.93
C SER A 44 6.36 -4.74 13.48
N GLU A 45 6.16 -4.83 14.79
CA GLU A 45 6.12 -6.02 15.64
C GLU A 45 4.99 -7.03 15.34
N ASN A 46 4.14 -6.83 14.31
CA ASN A 46 2.83 -7.50 14.22
C ASN A 46 2.57 -8.44 13.03
N LYS A 47 3.57 -8.85 12.23
CA LYS A 47 3.40 -9.77 11.07
C LYS A 47 2.29 -9.36 10.07
N LEU A 48 1.85 -8.10 10.11
CA LEU A 48 0.71 -7.62 9.30
C LEU A 48 1.15 -7.26 7.87
N LEU A 49 2.32 -6.63 7.72
CA LEU A 49 2.88 -6.32 6.41
C LEU A 49 3.74 -7.50 5.96
N ASP A 50 3.29 -8.23 4.94
CA ASP A 50 4.02 -9.38 4.41
C ASP A 50 5.02 -8.97 3.33
N ASN A 51 4.60 -8.14 2.38
CA ASN A 51 5.41 -7.74 1.22
C ASN A 51 5.03 -6.36 0.72
N TRP A 52 5.81 -5.83 -0.22
CA TRP A 52 5.51 -4.55 -0.89
C TRP A 52 6.24 -4.43 -2.24
N ILE A 53 5.68 -3.58 -3.11
CA ILE A 53 6.24 -3.17 -4.39
C ILE A 53 6.09 -1.65 -4.51
N ALA A 54 7.20 -0.95 -4.67
CA ALA A 54 7.22 0.46 -5.01
C ALA A 54 7.49 0.64 -6.51
N TYR A 55 6.60 1.40 -7.13
CA TYR A 55 6.62 1.81 -8.52
C TYR A 55 7.05 3.28 -8.55
N PRO A 56 8.27 3.58 -9.03
CA PRO A 56 8.77 4.94 -9.07
C PRO A 56 7.86 5.89 -9.84
N ALA A 57 7.89 7.16 -9.43
CA ALA A 57 7.22 8.22 -10.17
C ALA A 57 7.75 8.29 -11.61
N ASN A 58 6.89 8.74 -12.53
CA ASN A 58 7.29 9.09 -13.88
C ASN A 58 6.92 10.56 -14.16
N ALA A 59 7.16 11.03 -15.38
CA ALA A 59 6.90 12.42 -15.76
C ALA A 59 5.44 12.87 -15.59
N THR A 60 4.49 11.93 -15.53
CA THR A 60 3.04 12.19 -15.58
C THR A 60 2.28 11.71 -14.34
N SER A 61 2.89 10.88 -13.50
CA SER A 61 2.23 10.33 -12.32
C SER A 61 3.17 10.26 -11.11
N PRO A 62 2.66 10.55 -9.89
CA PRO A 62 3.42 10.32 -8.67
C PRO A 62 3.77 8.83 -8.53
N GLY A 63 4.72 8.55 -7.65
CA GLY A 63 5.06 7.18 -7.31
C GLY A 63 3.86 6.47 -6.70
N ARG A 64 3.89 5.15 -6.73
CA ARG A 64 2.88 4.31 -6.10
C ARG A 64 3.55 3.20 -5.31
N VAL A 65 3.05 2.91 -4.12
CA VAL A 65 3.45 1.72 -3.40
C VAL A 65 2.24 0.85 -3.12
N ASP A 66 2.37 -0.41 -3.51
CA ASP A 66 1.43 -1.45 -3.18
C ASP A 66 2.02 -2.26 -2.02
N VAL A 67 1.34 -2.23 -0.88
CA VAL A 67 1.68 -3.07 0.27
C VAL A 67 0.77 -4.28 0.30
N ILE A 68 1.34 -5.43 0.57
CA ILE A 68 0.64 -6.72 0.68
C ILE A 68 0.61 -7.09 2.15
N VAL A 69 -0.60 -7.21 2.71
CA VAL A 69 -0.80 -7.58 4.11
C VAL A 69 -1.10 -9.05 4.26
N ASN A 70 -0.74 -9.59 5.43
CA ASN A 70 -1.19 -10.89 5.87
C ASN A 70 -2.72 -10.88 6.04
N GLN A 71 -3.43 -11.64 5.21
CA GLN A 71 -4.90 -11.63 5.22
C GLN A 71 -5.49 -12.13 6.54
N GLN A 72 -4.84 -13.09 7.21
CA GLN A 72 -5.33 -13.62 8.48
C GLN A 72 -5.27 -12.53 9.56
N VAL A 73 -4.14 -11.82 9.67
CA VAL A 73 -4.00 -10.70 10.61
C VAL A 73 -4.90 -9.54 10.22
N TRP A 74 -4.98 -9.17 8.94
CA TRP A 74 -5.85 -8.06 8.48
C TRP A 74 -7.34 -8.30 8.81
N SER A 75 -7.81 -9.55 8.66
CA SER A 75 -9.22 -9.92 8.83
C SER A 75 -9.75 -9.68 10.26
N ILE A 76 -8.89 -9.77 11.27
CA ILE A 76 -9.25 -9.57 12.68
C ILE A 76 -9.18 -8.10 13.11
N LEU A 77 -8.52 -7.24 12.33
CA LEU A 77 -8.41 -5.82 12.67
C LEU A 77 -9.75 -5.12 12.54
N ASP A 78 -10.04 -4.22 13.47
CA ASP A 78 -11.16 -3.31 13.36
C ASP A 78 -10.89 -2.18 12.34
N TYR A 79 -11.91 -1.34 12.12
CA TYR A 79 -11.81 -0.21 11.18
C TYR A 79 -10.71 0.80 11.59
N LEU A 80 -10.59 1.11 12.88
CA LEU A 80 -9.64 2.11 13.38
C LEU A 80 -8.20 1.59 13.25
N GLU A 81 -7.96 0.32 13.51
CA GLU A 81 -6.67 -0.33 13.32
C GLU A 81 -6.24 -0.33 11.85
N ARG A 82 -7.17 -0.68 10.94
CA ARG A 82 -6.92 -0.61 9.48
C ARG A 82 -6.64 0.81 9.03
N TYR A 83 -7.47 1.77 9.46
CA TYR A 83 -7.28 3.18 9.16
C TYR A 83 -5.92 3.67 9.66
N SER A 84 -5.55 3.32 10.89
CA SER A 84 -4.28 3.68 11.50
C SER A 84 -3.09 3.12 10.71
N PHE A 85 -3.17 1.86 10.28
CA PHE A 85 -2.16 1.24 9.43
C PHE A 85 -1.98 1.99 8.09
N VAL A 86 -3.08 2.24 7.37
CA VAL A 86 -3.05 2.94 6.08
C VAL A 86 -2.57 4.39 6.25
N ASN A 87 -3.07 5.09 7.27
CA ASN A 87 -2.68 6.47 7.54
C ASN A 87 -1.19 6.58 7.88
N ARG A 88 -0.65 5.68 8.71
CA ARG A 88 0.76 5.69 9.12
C ARG A 88 1.67 5.46 7.91
N LEU A 89 1.43 4.40 7.14
CA LEU A 89 2.26 4.10 5.96
C LEU A 89 2.08 5.14 4.86
N GLY A 90 0.85 5.61 4.62
CA GLY A 90 0.59 6.67 3.65
C GLY A 90 1.29 7.98 3.98
N ASN A 91 1.37 8.36 5.26
CA ASN A 91 2.16 9.51 5.69
C ASN A 91 3.67 9.36 5.49
N VAL A 92 4.20 8.13 5.52
CA VAL A 92 5.60 7.86 5.15
C VAL A 92 5.76 7.98 3.63
N ALA A 93 4.92 7.28 2.86
CA ALA A 93 4.96 7.28 1.40
C ALA A 93 4.86 8.68 0.79
N ARG A 94 3.94 9.52 1.30
CA ARG A 94 3.69 10.85 0.74
C ARG A 94 4.90 11.79 0.83
N LYS A 95 5.82 11.58 1.77
CA LYS A 95 7.03 12.40 1.91
C LYS A 95 7.94 12.29 0.69
N ASP A 96 7.87 11.14 0.03
CA ASP A 96 8.65 10.82 -1.17
C ASP A 96 7.79 10.94 -2.45
N VAL A 97 6.61 11.58 -2.37
CA VAL A 97 5.67 11.76 -3.49
C VAL A 97 5.07 10.43 -3.99
N TYR A 98 4.75 9.53 -3.05
CA TYR A 98 4.07 8.27 -3.35
C TYR A 98 2.64 8.22 -2.82
N ASN A 99 1.74 7.69 -3.63
CA ASN A 99 0.45 7.15 -3.18
C ASN A 99 0.63 5.74 -2.61
N LEU A 100 -0.26 5.30 -1.73
CA LEU A 100 -0.22 3.96 -1.14
C LEU A 100 -1.53 3.21 -1.38
N ARG A 101 -1.41 1.92 -1.69
CA ARG A 101 -2.52 0.97 -1.78
C ARG A 101 -2.21 -0.27 -0.95
N VAL A 102 -3.23 -0.82 -0.30
CA VAL A 102 -3.12 -2.03 0.52
C VAL A 102 -3.87 -3.16 -0.16
N PHE A 103 -3.22 -4.31 -0.30
CA PHE A 103 -3.77 -5.50 -0.93
C PHE A 103 -3.57 -6.75 -0.08
N ASN A 104 -4.36 -7.80 -0.35
CA ASN A 104 -4.03 -9.18 0.00
C ASN A 104 -3.43 -9.92 -1.21
N TYR A 105 -3.02 -11.18 -1.02
CA TYR A 105 -2.50 -12.02 -2.11
C TYR A 105 -3.57 -12.41 -3.14
N GLN A 106 -4.86 -12.24 -2.86
CA GLN A 106 -5.94 -12.36 -3.83
C GLN A 106 -6.12 -11.08 -4.67
N GLN A 107 -5.21 -10.11 -4.55
CA GLN A 107 -5.20 -8.84 -5.29
C GLN A 107 -6.43 -7.96 -5.01
N GLU A 108 -7.11 -8.18 -3.88
CA GLU A 108 -8.21 -7.33 -3.44
C GLU A 108 -7.64 -6.03 -2.85
N LEU A 109 -8.10 -4.88 -3.35
CA LEU A 109 -7.78 -3.59 -2.74
C LEU A 109 -8.50 -3.48 -1.40
N LEU A 110 -7.75 -3.38 -0.31
CA LEU A 110 -8.26 -3.32 1.07
C LEU A 110 -8.30 -1.89 1.61
N GLY A 111 -7.45 -1.02 1.07
CA GLY A 111 -7.41 0.38 1.43
C GLY A 111 -6.43 1.18 0.57
N SER A 112 -6.50 2.51 0.67
CA SER A 112 -5.60 3.40 -0.04
C SER A 112 -5.40 4.72 0.70
N TYR A 113 -4.26 5.35 0.41
CA TYR A 113 -3.89 6.70 0.79
C TYR A 113 -3.45 7.42 -0.48
N THR A 114 -4.32 8.29 -1.01
CA THR A 114 -4.12 8.95 -2.30
C THR A 114 -4.05 10.45 -2.12
N CYS A 115 -3.01 11.09 -2.67
CA CYS A 115 -2.75 12.52 -2.52
C CYS A 115 -2.83 13.28 -3.85
N ASN A 116 -3.22 14.55 -3.76
CA ASN A 116 -2.96 15.55 -4.77
C ASN A 116 -1.66 16.30 -4.42
N PHE A 117 -0.56 15.93 -5.08
CA PHE A 117 0.74 16.56 -4.87
C PHE A 117 0.90 17.91 -5.56
N GLN A 118 -0.07 18.36 -6.37
CA GLN A 118 -0.03 19.63 -7.09
C GLN A 118 -0.50 20.83 -6.24
N ILE A 119 -1.01 20.59 -5.03
CA ILE A 119 -1.54 21.63 -4.14
C ILE A 119 -0.76 21.69 -2.82
N ASN A 120 -0.70 22.89 -2.22
CA ASN A 120 0.01 23.15 -0.97
C ASN A 120 -0.95 23.78 0.06
N PRO A 121 -1.25 23.13 1.20
CA PRO A 121 -0.73 21.83 1.63
C PRO A 121 -1.27 20.67 0.78
N THR A 122 -0.49 19.61 0.64
CA THR A 122 -0.89 18.38 -0.05
C THR A 122 -2.16 17.81 0.57
N LEU A 123 -3.20 17.67 -0.24
CA LEU A 123 -4.46 17.05 0.18
C LEU A 123 -4.39 15.55 -0.06
N CYS A 124 -4.65 14.76 0.96
CA CYS A 124 -4.71 13.31 0.85
C CYS A 124 -6.05 12.76 1.32
N ARG A 125 -6.48 11.67 0.70
CA ARG A 125 -7.70 10.94 1.02
C ARG A 125 -7.35 9.51 1.38
N ILE A 126 -7.93 9.03 2.48
CA ILE A 126 -7.88 7.63 2.88
C ILE A 126 -9.20 6.98 2.49
N GLN A 127 -9.12 5.78 1.93
CA GLN A 127 -10.27 4.91 1.72
C GLN A 127 -9.93 3.54 2.30
N ILE A 128 -10.81 3.01 3.15
CA ILE A 128 -10.69 1.66 3.72
C ILE A 128 -11.91 0.88 3.26
N ASN A 129 -11.70 -0.31 2.71
CA ASN A 129 -12.81 -1.19 2.39
C ASN A 129 -13.28 -1.85 3.68
N SER A 130 -14.50 -1.49 4.10
CA SER A 130 -15.15 -1.97 5.32
C SER A 130 -15.69 -3.41 5.20
N LEU A 131 -15.63 -4.00 4.00
CA LEU A 131 -16.12 -5.34 3.75
C LEU A 131 -15.13 -6.38 4.27
N ASN A 132 -15.33 -6.81 5.50
CA ASN A 132 -14.89 -8.15 5.91
C ASN A 132 -15.69 -9.16 5.10
N ARG A 133 -15.12 -9.67 4.01
CA ARG A 133 -15.66 -10.85 3.29
C ARG A 133 -15.48 -12.14 4.09
N LEU A 134 -15.65 -12.09 5.41
CA LEU A 134 -15.90 -13.25 6.23
C LEU A 134 -17.39 -13.56 6.14
N GLY A 135 -17.76 -14.39 5.17
CA GLY A 135 -18.98 -15.21 5.25
C GLY A 135 -20.34 -14.50 5.20
N LEU A 136 -20.52 -13.47 4.37
CA LEU A 136 -21.87 -13.09 3.93
C LEU A 136 -21.96 -13.17 2.41
N GLN A 137 -22.12 -14.41 1.91
CA GLN A 137 -23.12 -14.59 0.86
C GLN A 137 -24.42 -14.08 1.47
N GLN A 138 -24.87 -12.90 1.06
CA GLN A 138 -26.29 -12.59 1.14
C GLN A 138 -26.97 -13.58 0.20
N SER A 139 -27.39 -14.72 0.76
CA SER A 139 -28.45 -15.53 0.20
C SER A 139 -29.70 -14.65 0.13
N SER A 140 -30.12 -14.38 -1.11
CA SER A 140 -31.48 -14.11 -1.59
C SER A 140 -32.59 -13.96 -0.54
N GLU A 141 -33.32 -12.84 -0.64
CA GLU A 141 -34.77 -12.82 -0.81
C GLU A 141 -35.13 -11.86 -1.95
#